data_AF-A0A098EVP7-F1
#
_entry.id   AF-A0A098EVP7-F1
#
_cell.length_a   1.000
_cell.length_b   1.000
_cell.length_c   1.000
_cell.angle_alpha   90.00
_cell.angle_beta   90.00
_cell.angle_gamma   90.00
#
_symmetry.space_group_name_H-M   'P 1'
#
loop_
_entity.id
_entity.type
_entity.pdbx_description
1 polymer ?
#
loop_
_entity_poly.entity_id
_entity_poly.type
_entity_poly.pdbx_seq_one_letter_code
_entity_poly.pdbx_strand_id
1 'polypeptide(L)' 'MKKEKDGLDKDYQPDNGSMAPNMEDIKNLGKQNENRRTGKELKEEYGKKTDPIQHEKKDDLLR' A
#
# COMPACT_ATOMS: atom_id res chain seq x y z
N MET A 1 14.70 -19.71 -26.23
CA MET A 1 13.66 -19.11 -25.36
C MET A 1 14.09 -19.33 -23.92
N LYS A 2 14.45 -18.26 -23.20
CA LYS A 2 14.86 -18.36 -21.79
C LYS A 2 13.60 -18.64 -20.96
N LYS A 3 13.59 -19.75 -20.21
CA LYS A 3 12.53 -20.04 -19.25
C LYS A 3 12.54 -18.94 -18.18
N GLU A 4 11.47 -18.17 -18.11
CA GLU A 4 11.19 -17.34 -16.94
C GLU A 4 11.07 -18.28 -15.73
N LYS A 5 11.79 -17.98 -14.65
CA LYS A 5 11.66 -18.71 -13.40
C LYS A 5 10.34 -18.23 -12.78
N ASP A 6 9.31 -19.07 -12.79
CA ASP A 6 7.98 -18.80 -12.24
C ASP A 6 8.00 -18.70 -10.69
N GLY A 7 8.69 -17.71 -10.12
CA GLY A 7 8.75 -17.55 -8.67
C GLY A 7 9.28 -16.18 -8.24
N LEU A 8 8.67 -15.62 -7.19
CA LEU A 8 9.19 -14.48 -6.46
C LEU A 8 10.50 -14.86 -5.78
N ASP A 9 11.40 -13.88 -5.61
CA ASP A 9 12.62 -14.08 -4.84
C ASP A 9 12.29 -14.47 -3.40
N LYS A 10 13.15 -15.26 -2.75
CA LYS A 10 12.96 -15.67 -1.35
C LYS A 10 12.88 -14.47 -0.40
N ASP A 11 13.56 -13.39 -0.78
CA ASP A 11 13.63 -12.16 -0.01
C ASP A 11 12.66 -11.09 -0.55
N TYR A 12 11.77 -11.44 -1.50
CA TYR A 12 10.79 -10.51 -2.03
C TYR A 12 9.79 -10.10 -0.95
N GLN A 13 9.77 -8.80 -0.63
CA GLN A 13 8.76 -8.21 0.23
C GLN A 13 7.80 -7.35 -0.61
N PRO A 14 6.48 -7.59 -0.52
CA PRO A 14 5.51 -6.76 -1.22
C PRO A 14 5.44 -5.36 -0.59
N ASP A 15 5.39 -4.33 -1.45
CA ASP A 15 5.36 -2.91 -1.03
C ASP A 15 4.20 -2.59 -0.07
N ASN A 16 3.04 -3.21 -0.27
CA ASN A 16 1.84 -3.07 0.56
C ASN A 16 1.60 -4.32 1.43
N GLY A 17 2.64 -4.86 2.07
CA GLY A 17 2.53 -6.01 2.95
C GLY A 17 1.60 -5.78 4.15
N SER A 18 0.92 -6.84 4.61
CA SER A 18 0.03 -6.81 5.79
C SER A 18 0.75 -6.53 7.11
N MET A 19 2.08 -6.65 7.13
CA MET A 19 2.92 -6.43 8.31
C MET A 19 4.16 -5.64 7.92
N ALA A 20 4.54 -4.69 8.77
CA ALA A 20 5.76 -3.91 8.58
C ALA A 20 7.01 -4.81 8.71
N PRO A 21 8.00 -4.69 7.80
CA PRO A 21 9.11 -5.62 7.73
C PRO A 21 10.19 -5.38 8.81
N ASN A 22 10.18 -4.21 9.45
CA ASN A 22 11.17 -3.83 10.47
C ASN A 22 10.57 -2.86 11.52
N MET A 23 11.31 -2.64 12.60
CA MET A 23 10.89 -1.77 13.71
C MET A 23 10.78 -0.28 13.35
N GLU A 24 11.50 0.16 12.33
CA GLU A 24 11.43 1.55 11.84
C GLU A 24 10.10 1.79 11.11
N ASP A 25 9.69 0.84 10.28
CA ASP A 25 8.42 0.85 9.58
C ASP A 25 7.22 0.73 10.52
N ILE A 26 7.35 -0.02 11.63
CA ILE A 26 6.33 -0.07 12.68
C ILE A 26 6.12 1.31 13.32
N LYS A 27 7.21 2.03 13.63
CA LYS A 27 7.15 3.38 14.20
C LYS A 27 6.53 4.37 13.22
N ASN A 28 6.89 4.28 11.94
CA ASN A 28 6.33 5.11 10.89
C ASN A 28 4.83 4.84 10.69
N LEU A 29 4.41 3.57 10.76
CA LEU A 29 2.99 3.18 10.72
C LEU A 29 2.21 3.79 11.89
N GLY A 30 2.77 3.78 13.11
CA GLY A 30 2.18 4.44 14.27
C GLY A 30 1.92 5.93 14.03
N LYS A 31 2.92 6.65 13.52
CA LYS A 31 2.80 8.08 13.16
C LYS A 31 1.79 8.35 12.04
N GLN A 32 1.68 7.43 11.07
CA GLN A 32 0.68 7.49 9.99
C GLN A 32 -0.75 7.35 10.55
N ASN A 33 -0.95 6.43 11.50
CA ASN A 33 -2.25 6.21 12.17
C ASN A 33 -2.65 7.38 13.07
N GLU A 34 -1.70 7.98 13.80
CA GLU A 34 -1.96 9.12 14.68
C GLU A 34 -2.49 10.35 13.91
N ASN A 35 -2.03 10.56 12.67
CA ASN A 35 -2.34 11.77 11.91
C ASN A 35 -3.36 11.58 10.79
N ARG A 36 -4.00 10.40 10.66
CA ARG A 36 -4.97 10.06 9.57
C ARG A 36 -4.56 10.65 8.21
N ARG A 37 -3.30 10.40 7.83
CA ARG A 37 -2.65 11.06 6.70
C ARG A 37 -3.40 10.84 5.38
N THR A 38 -3.32 11.82 4.49
CA THR A 38 -4.04 11.77 3.20
C THR A 38 -3.30 10.89 2.20
N GLY A 39 -4.00 10.40 1.17
CA GLY A 39 -3.41 9.53 0.14
C GLY A 39 -2.21 10.11 -0.62
N LYS A 40 -2.06 11.45 -0.62
CA LYS A 40 -0.95 12.14 -1.24
C LYS A 40 0.37 11.92 -0.47
N GLU A 41 0.32 12.04 0.86
CA GLU A 41 1.49 11.86 1.74
C GLU A 41 1.97 10.40 1.74
N LEU A 42 1.04 9.43 1.70
CA LEU A 42 1.37 8.00 1.59
C LEU A 42 2.18 7.69 0.33
N LYS A 43 1.83 8.33 -0.80
CA LYS A 43 2.49 8.13 -2.08
C LYS A 43 3.83 8.87 -2.17
N GLU A 44 3.85 10.15 -1.80
CA GLU A 44 5.03 11.02 -1.97
C GLU A 44 6.12 10.74 -0.95
N GLU A 45 5.78 10.46 0.32
CA GLU A 45 6.78 10.29 1.39
C GLU A 45 7.16 8.82 1.63
N TYR A 46 6.24 7.89 1.36
CA TYR A 46 6.43 6.47 1.72
C TYR A 46 6.36 5.50 0.54
N GLY A 47 6.08 5.98 -0.67
CA GLY A 47 5.94 5.14 -1.86
C GLY A 47 4.78 4.13 -1.77
N LYS A 48 3.86 4.28 -0.80
CA LYS A 48 2.75 3.36 -0.58
C LYS A 48 1.56 3.75 -1.43
N LYS A 49 0.80 2.74 -1.86
CA LYS A 49 -0.46 2.95 -2.59
C LYS A 49 -1.62 2.89 -1.62
N THR A 50 -2.49 3.90 -1.67
CA THR A 50 -3.78 3.83 -0.97
C THR A 50 -4.62 2.71 -1.54
N ASP A 51 -5.49 2.14 -0.71
CA ASP A 51 -6.49 1.22 -1.21
C ASP A 51 -7.33 1.91 -2.29
N PRO A 52 -7.64 1.21 -3.40
CA PRO A 52 -8.56 1.73 -4.40
C PRO A 52 -9.90 2.03 -3.74
N ILE A 53 -10.51 3.15 -4.10
CA ILE A 53 -11.83 3.53 -3.62
C ILE A 53 -12.82 2.42 -4.01
N GLN A 54 -13.24 1.61 -3.04
CA GLN A 54 -14.06 0.41 -3.29
C GLN A 54 -15.47 0.74 -3.78
N HIS A 55 -15.93 1.96 -3.52
CA HIS A 55 -17.18 2.50 -4.04
C HIS A 55 -16.87 3.89 -4.61
N GLU A 56 -16.83 4.01 -5.95
CA GLU A 56 -17.19 5.30 -6.52
C GLU A 56 -18.53 5.68 -5.87
N LYS A 57 -18.64 6.92 -5.36
CA LYS A 57 -19.94 7.44 -4.89
C LYS A 57 -20.98 6.97 -5.89
N LYS A 58 -22.00 6.24 -5.44
CA LYS A 58 -23.14 5.89 -6.30
C LYS A 58 -23.49 7.16 -7.07
N ASP A 59 -23.33 7.11 -8.38
CA ASP A 59 -23.79 8.17 -9.25
C ASP A 59 -25.25 8.39 -8.87
N ASP A 60 -25.61 9.60 -8.44
CA ASP A 60 -26.98 9.91 -8.02
C ASP A 60 -27.99 9.76 -9.20
N LEU A 61 -27.48 9.43 -10.39
CA LEU A 61 -28.20 9.08 -11.62
C LEU A 61 -28.44 7.58 -11.86
N LEU A 62 -27.84 6.68 -11.06
CA LEU A 62 -28.18 5.25 -11.08
C LEU A 62 -29.45 5.02 -10.23
N ARG A 63 -30.60 5.35 -10.83
CA ARG A 63 -31.93 4.97 -10.34
C ARG A 63 -32.24 3.50 -10.62
#